data_AF-A0A357T562-F1
#
_entry.id   AF-A0A357T562-F1
#
_cell.length_a   1.000
_cell.length_b   1.000
_cell.length_c   1.000
_cell.angle_alpha   90.00
_cell.angle_beta   90.00
_cell.angle_gamma   90.00
#
_symmetry.space_group_name_H-M   'P 1'
#
loop_
_entity.id
_entity.type
_entity.pdbx_description
1 polymer ?
#
loop_
_entity_poly.entity_id
_entity_poly.type
_entity_poly.pdbx_seq_one_letter_code
_entity_poly.pdbx_strand_id
1 'polypeptide(L)'
;MSIDLHLHTQASDGTLTPKELLAKAKKYGLMAVSITDHDVIDSLQEGVAIAANLGLTFIPGVEISASYTADLSLHILGYGIDPQNPKLRKVLRQNQQAWEQSEEDSIAALEKINIKIDRLRYNYWKTHSEMGGWPLF
;
A
#
# COMPACT_ATOMS: atom_id res chain seq x y z
N MET A 1 13.73 -17.37 6.40
CA MET A 1 12.36 -17.06 6.87
C MET A 1 11.38 -17.71 5.90
N SER A 2 10.33 -18.41 6.35
CA SER A 2 9.36 -19.08 5.47
C SER A 2 8.03 -18.33 5.35
N ILE A 3 7.86 -17.21 6.08
CA ILE A 3 6.61 -16.46 6.17
C ILE A 3 6.95 -14.98 6.11
N ASP A 4 6.15 -14.21 5.36
CA ASP A 4 6.20 -12.74 5.35
C ASP A 4 4.77 -12.17 5.24
N LEU A 5 4.31 -11.48 6.27
CA LEU A 5 2.93 -11.01 6.37
C LEU A 5 2.81 -9.48 6.27
N HIS A 6 3.85 -8.81 5.80
CA HIS A 6 3.83 -7.35 5.67
C HIS A 6 4.45 -6.94 4.32
N LEU A 7 3.66 -7.06 3.27
CA LEU A 7 4.10 -6.83 1.89
C LEU A 7 3.19 -5.87 1.15
N HIS A 8 3.81 -4.95 0.41
CA HIS A 8 3.13 -3.86 -0.28
C HIS A 8 3.27 -4.03 -1.78
N THR A 9 2.24 -3.59 -2.49
CA THR A 9 2.14 -3.63 -3.95
C THR A 9 1.99 -2.21 -4.49
N GLN A 10 1.98 -2.09 -5.82
CA GLN A 10 1.67 -0.83 -6.51
C GLN A 10 0.27 -0.27 -6.19
N ALA A 11 -0.59 -1.04 -5.52
CA ALA A 11 -1.89 -0.55 -5.07
C ALA A 11 -1.76 0.47 -3.90
N SER A 12 -0.60 0.50 -3.23
CA SER A 12 -0.25 1.56 -2.27
C SER A 12 1.14 2.16 -2.60
N ASP A 13 2.19 1.78 -1.88
CA ASP A 13 3.54 2.35 -2.00
C ASP A 13 4.61 1.31 -2.39
N GLY A 14 4.20 0.09 -2.72
CA GLY A 14 5.08 -0.94 -3.27
C GLY A 14 5.41 -0.71 -4.75
N THR A 15 6.46 -1.37 -5.23
CA THR A 15 6.94 -1.22 -6.61
C THR A 15 6.59 -2.39 -7.52
N LEU A 16 6.01 -3.45 -6.98
CA LEU A 16 5.63 -4.65 -7.71
C LEU A 16 4.12 -4.80 -7.76
N THR A 17 3.60 -5.30 -8.88
CA THR A 17 2.21 -5.78 -8.94
C THR A 17 2.02 -6.97 -7.98
N PRO A 18 0.78 -7.28 -7.54
CA PRO A 18 0.51 -8.47 -6.73
C PRO A 18 1.08 -9.76 -7.34
N LYS A 19 1.02 -9.88 -8.68
CA LYS A 19 1.57 -11.03 -9.41
C LYS A 19 3.09 -11.13 -9.29
N GLU A 20 3.80 -10.04 -9.55
CA GLU A 20 5.26 -10.02 -9.47
C GLU A 20 5.75 -10.25 -8.04
N LEU A 21 5.09 -9.61 -7.07
CA LEU A 21 5.39 -9.75 -5.65
C LEU A 21 5.28 -11.20 -5.20
N LEU A 22 4.16 -11.87 -5.49
CA LEU A 22 3.92 -13.25 -5.07
C LEU A 22 4.82 -14.25 -5.82
N ALA A 23 5.09 -14.02 -7.11
CA ALA A 23 6.06 -14.83 -7.85
C ALA A 23 7.47 -14.72 -7.24
N LYS A 24 7.87 -13.51 -6.84
CA LYS A 24 9.14 -13.24 -6.17
C LYS A 24 9.19 -13.89 -4.78
N ALA A 25 8.11 -13.80 -4.01
CA ALA A 25 7.97 -14.49 -2.72
C ALA A 25 8.18 -16.00 -2.86
N LYS A 26 7.54 -16.63 -3.84
CA LYS A 26 7.74 -18.07 -4.13
C LYS A 26 9.18 -18.39 -4.48
N LYS A 27 9.83 -17.58 -5.33
CA LYS A 27 11.24 -17.75 -5.72
C LYS A 27 12.18 -17.69 -4.51
N TYR A 28 11.87 -16.88 -3.49
CA TYR A 28 12.64 -16.80 -2.25
C TYR A 28 12.31 -17.93 -1.25
N GLY A 29 11.43 -18.87 -1.59
CA GLY A 29 11.09 -20.00 -0.74
C GLY A 29 10.11 -19.68 0.39
N LEU A 30 9.36 -18.56 0.28
CA LEU A 30 8.25 -18.31 1.19
C LEU A 30 7.14 -19.34 0.99
N MET A 31 6.48 -19.68 2.10
CA MET A 31 5.37 -20.64 2.17
C MET A 31 4.05 -19.93 2.47
N ALA A 32 4.08 -18.87 3.28
CA ALA A 32 2.89 -18.07 3.59
C ALA A 32 3.17 -16.58 3.44
N VAL A 33 2.19 -15.86 2.87
CA VAL A 33 2.30 -14.42 2.61
C VAL A 33 1.00 -13.67 2.86
N SER A 34 1.12 -12.36 3.10
CA SER A 34 -0.01 -11.42 3.14
C SER A 34 0.36 -10.16 2.37
N ILE A 35 -0.55 -9.70 1.51
CA ILE A 35 -0.50 -8.34 0.96
C ILE A 35 -1.24 -7.45 1.97
N THR A 36 -0.59 -6.37 2.37
CA THR A 36 -1.05 -5.43 3.40
C THR A 36 -0.88 -3.99 2.93
N ASP A 37 -1.37 -3.70 1.72
CA ASP A 37 -1.33 -2.35 1.16
C ASP A 37 -1.93 -1.30 2.12
N HIS A 38 -1.39 -0.09 2.12
CA HIS A 38 -1.88 1.03 2.94
C HIS A 38 -3.30 1.39 2.56
N ASP A 39 -4.24 1.12 3.46
CA ASP A 39 -5.66 1.40 3.33
C ASP A 39 -6.33 0.89 2.03
N VAL A 40 -5.72 -0.07 1.32
CA VAL A 40 -6.21 -0.60 0.05
C VAL A 40 -6.35 -2.11 0.14
N ILE A 41 -7.49 -2.63 -0.36
CA ILE A 41 -7.83 -4.07 -0.26
C ILE A 41 -8.36 -4.66 -1.57
N ASP A 42 -8.46 -3.85 -2.63
CA ASP A 42 -8.98 -4.31 -3.92
C ASP A 42 -8.00 -5.30 -4.61
N SER A 43 -6.70 -5.24 -4.28
CA SER A 43 -5.65 -6.17 -4.74
C SER A 43 -5.75 -7.57 -4.13
N LEU A 44 -6.54 -7.76 -3.06
CA LEU A 44 -6.58 -9.03 -2.33
C LEU A 44 -7.26 -10.15 -3.12
N GLN A 45 -8.26 -9.82 -3.94
CA GLN A 45 -9.00 -10.83 -4.71
C GLN A 45 -8.08 -11.50 -5.74
N GLU A 46 -7.28 -10.73 -6.47
CA GLU A 46 -6.29 -11.29 -7.38
C GLU A 46 -5.15 -11.99 -6.63
N GLY A 47 -4.73 -11.46 -5.47
CA GLY A 47 -3.70 -12.05 -4.62
C GLY A 47 -4.04 -13.48 -4.19
N VAL A 48 -5.29 -13.74 -3.79
CA VAL A 48 -5.77 -15.09 -3.45
C VAL A 48 -5.60 -16.07 -4.62
N ALA A 49 -6.04 -15.66 -5.82
CA ALA A 49 -5.96 -16.52 -7.01
C ALA A 49 -4.51 -16.80 -7.43
N ILE A 50 -3.66 -15.77 -7.41
CA ILE A 50 -2.24 -15.87 -7.77
C ILE A 50 -1.50 -16.78 -6.79
N ALA A 51 -1.71 -16.59 -5.48
CA ALA A 51 -1.05 -17.38 -4.45
C ALA A 51 -1.45 -18.86 -4.51
N ALA A 52 -2.73 -19.16 -4.75
CA ALA A 52 -3.20 -20.52 -4.95
C ALA A 52 -2.47 -21.20 -6.12
N ASN A 53 -2.31 -20.52 -7.25
CA ASN A 53 -1.58 -21.04 -8.42
C ASN A 53 -0.09 -21.27 -8.14
N LEU A 54 0.51 -20.50 -7.22
CA LEU A 54 1.92 -20.64 -6.83
C LEU A 54 2.14 -21.63 -5.67
N GLY A 55 1.07 -22.21 -5.12
CA GLY A 55 1.12 -23.05 -3.93
C GLY A 55 1.66 -22.29 -2.71
N LEU A 56 1.24 -21.04 -2.55
CA LEU A 56 1.50 -20.20 -1.38
C LEU A 56 0.25 -20.17 -0.50
N THR A 57 0.42 -20.26 0.81
CA THR A 57 -0.64 -19.90 1.76
C THR A 57 -0.81 -18.38 1.73
N PHE A 58 -2.01 -17.91 1.44
CA PHE A 58 -2.31 -16.47 1.39
C PHE A 58 -3.26 -16.07 2.51
N ILE A 59 -2.88 -15.05 3.26
CA ILE A 59 -3.73 -14.44 4.29
C ILE A 59 -4.12 -13.05 3.79
N PRO A 60 -5.41 -12.79 3.48
CA PRO A 60 -5.86 -11.44 3.13
C PRO A 60 -5.53 -10.47 4.26
N GLY A 61 -4.86 -9.36 3.94
CA GLY A 61 -4.42 -8.39 4.93
C GLY A 61 -4.58 -6.96 4.45
N VAL A 62 -4.36 -6.02 5.37
CA VAL A 62 -4.38 -4.57 5.10
C VAL A 62 -3.55 -3.88 6.18
N GLU A 63 -2.83 -2.82 5.81
CA GLU A 63 -2.22 -1.91 6.78
C GLU A 63 -3.10 -0.66 6.90
N ILE A 64 -3.77 -0.50 8.04
CA ILE A 64 -4.76 0.55 8.27
C ILE A 64 -4.06 1.75 8.91
N SER A 65 -4.14 2.91 8.26
CA SER A 65 -3.70 4.16 8.87
C SER A 65 -4.64 4.56 10.01
N ALA A 66 -4.07 4.96 11.15
CA ALA A 66 -4.84 5.41 12.29
C ALA A 66 -4.14 6.56 13.01
N SER A 67 -4.91 7.45 13.62
CA SER A 67 -4.39 8.45 14.56
C SER A 67 -4.98 8.18 15.94
N TYR A 68 -4.11 8.07 16.95
CA TYR A 68 -4.54 7.94 18.35
C TYR A 68 -4.66 9.30 19.02
N THR A 69 -3.67 10.17 18.78
CA THR A 69 -3.66 11.59 19.15
C THR A 69 -3.30 12.43 17.93
N ALA A 70 -3.37 13.76 18.04
CA ALA A 70 -3.03 14.66 16.94
C ALA A 70 -1.56 14.53 16.46
N ASP A 71 -0.69 14.08 17.35
CA ASP A 71 0.75 13.91 17.14
C ASP A 71 1.19 12.44 17.05
N LEU A 72 0.27 11.48 17.19
CA LEU A 72 0.57 10.05 17.12
C LEU A 72 -0.24 9.36 16.03
N SER A 73 0.45 9.07 14.93
CA SER A 73 -0.01 8.18 13.87
C SER A 73 0.48 6.74 14.14
N LEU A 74 -0.38 5.78 13.84
CA LEU A 74 -0.16 4.36 13.97
C LEU A 74 -0.52 3.68 12.65
N HIS A 75 0.18 2.59 12.35
CA HIS A 75 -0.24 1.66 11.33
C HIS A 75 -0.68 0.35 11.99
N ILE A 76 -1.88 -0.12 11.66
CA ILE A 76 -2.49 -1.29 12.27
C ILE A 76 -2.66 -2.36 11.19
N LEU A 77 -1.94 -3.47 11.34
CA LEU A 77 -2.08 -4.63 10.46
C LEU A 77 -3.35 -5.41 10.80
N GLY A 78 -4.22 -5.59 9.81
CA GLY A 78 -5.37 -6.48 9.87
C GLY A 78 -5.11 -7.73 9.03
N TYR A 79 -5.44 -8.91 9.57
CA TYR A 79 -5.26 -10.20 8.89
C TYR A 79 -6.53 -11.03 8.91
N GLY A 80 -6.73 -11.85 7.87
CA GLY A 80 -7.93 -12.66 7.71
C GLY A 80 -9.18 -11.80 7.55
N ILE A 81 -9.02 -10.60 6.99
CA ILE A 81 -10.12 -9.66 6.78
C ILE A 81 -11.08 -10.15 5.70
N ASP A 82 -12.33 -9.72 5.80
CA ASP A 82 -13.30 -9.81 4.69
C ASP A 82 -13.22 -8.51 3.86
N PRO A 83 -12.71 -8.55 2.61
CA PRO A 83 -12.60 -7.36 1.75
C PRO A 83 -13.96 -6.77 1.36
N GLN A 84 -15.06 -7.52 1.53
CA GLN A 84 -16.41 -7.05 1.26
C GLN A 84 -17.06 -6.37 2.48
N ASN A 85 -16.40 -6.37 3.63
CA ASN A 85 -16.95 -5.77 4.85
C ASN A 85 -17.20 -4.25 4.66
N PRO A 86 -18.45 -3.78 4.71
CA PRO A 86 -18.78 -2.40 4.37
C PRO A 86 -18.25 -1.40 5.40
N LYS A 87 -18.07 -1.81 6.67
CA LYS A 87 -17.51 -0.93 7.72
C LYS A 87 -16.01 -0.74 7.51
N LEU A 88 -15.29 -1.80 7.21
CA LEU A 88 -13.87 -1.72 6.87
C LEU A 88 -13.67 -0.83 5.63
N ARG A 89 -14.37 -1.12 4.53
CA ARG A 89 -14.30 -0.29 3.30
C ARG A 89 -14.61 1.18 3.55
N LYS A 90 -15.51 1.49 4.49
CA LYS A 90 -15.81 2.88 4.86
C LYS A 90 -14.60 3.55 5.50
N VAL A 91 -13.97 2.92 6.50
CA VAL A 91 -12.78 3.45 7.19
C VAL A 91 -11.63 3.64 6.19
N LEU A 92 -11.35 2.62 5.38
CA LEU A 92 -10.28 2.67 4.39
C LEU A 92 -10.44 3.83 3.40
N ARG A 93 -11.66 4.05 2.89
CA ARG A 93 -11.93 5.21 2.02
C ARG A 93 -11.76 6.55 2.72
N GLN A 94 -12.12 6.66 4.00
CA GLN A 94 -11.90 7.89 4.77
C GLN A 94 -10.41 8.19 4.91
N ASN A 95 -9.60 7.15 5.16
CA ASN A 95 -8.15 7.27 5.24
C ASN A 95 -7.53 7.67 3.90
N GLN A 96 -7.93 7.04 2.79
CA GLN A 96 -7.48 7.41 1.44
C GLN A 96 -7.75 8.89 1.14
N GLN A 97 -8.95 9.39 1.45
CA GLN A 97 -9.30 10.81 1.27
C GLN A 97 -8.47 11.74 2.14
N ALA A 98 -8.23 11.35 3.40
CA ALA A 98 -7.38 12.13 4.30
C ALA A 98 -5.92 12.18 3.80
N TRP A 99 -5.43 11.09 3.23
CA TRP A 99 -4.09 11.01 2.65
C TRP A 99 -3.96 11.89 1.40
N GLU A 100 -4.93 11.84 0.47
CA GLU A 100 -4.98 12.73 -0.70
C GLU A 100 -4.96 14.22 -0.29
N GLN A 101 -5.72 14.59 0.75
CA GLN A 101 -5.70 15.96 1.26
C GLN A 101 -4.34 16.31 1.89
N SER A 102 -3.76 15.39 2.65
CA SER A 102 -2.45 15.56 3.29
C SER A 102 -1.32 15.73 2.26
N GLU A 103 -1.40 15.08 1.10
CA GLU A 103 -0.45 15.29 0.00
C GLU A 103 -0.49 16.75 -0.49
N GLU A 104 -1.67 17.28 -0.79
CA GLU A 104 -1.81 18.67 -1.25
C GLU A 104 -1.40 19.69 -0.19
N ASP A 105 -1.74 19.45 1.07
CA ASP A 105 -1.33 20.28 2.19
C ASP A 105 0.20 20.30 2.35
N SER A 106 0.84 19.14 2.15
CA SER A 106 2.30 19.02 2.19
C SER A 106 2.96 19.79 1.07
N ILE A 107 2.44 19.69 -0.16
CA ILE A 107 3.01 20.45 -1.29
C ILE A 107 2.84 21.96 -1.07
N ALA A 108 1.65 22.40 -0.62
CA ALA A 108 1.42 23.81 -0.30
C ALA A 108 2.33 24.32 0.82
N ALA A 109 2.64 23.48 1.83
CA ALA A 109 3.58 23.82 2.89
C ALA A 109 5.02 23.99 2.37
N LEU A 110 5.46 23.11 1.46
CA LEU A 110 6.77 23.21 0.80
C LEU A 110 6.88 24.49 -0.05
N GLU A 111 5.84 24.82 -0.82
CA GLU A 111 5.80 26.04 -1.63
C GLU A 111 5.88 27.31 -0.77
N LYS A 112 5.25 27.33 0.42
CA LYS A 112 5.34 28.46 1.38
C LYS A 112 6.75 28.71 1.90
N ILE A 113 7.60 27.68 1.95
CA ILE A 113 9.02 27.82 2.33
C ILE A 113 9.94 27.97 1.10
N ASN A 114 9.38 28.37 -0.04
CA ASN A 114 10.06 28.59 -1.32
C ASN A 114 10.71 27.34 -1.95
N ILE A 115 10.26 26.13 -1.58
CA ILE A 115 10.61 24.91 -2.30
C ILE A 115 9.66 24.77 -3.49
N LYS A 116 10.21 24.91 -4.70
CA LYS A 116 9.43 24.74 -5.94
C LYS A 116 9.22 23.25 -6.21
N ILE A 117 7.96 22.85 -6.29
CA ILE A 117 7.57 21.50 -6.70
C ILE A 117 7.18 21.52 -8.17
N ASP A 118 7.87 20.72 -8.98
CA ASP A 118 7.48 20.46 -10.37
C ASP A 118 6.27 19.51 -10.38
N ARG A 119 5.08 20.08 -10.60
CA ARG A 119 3.82 19.33 -10.62
C ARG A 119 3.74 18.33 -11.77
N LEU A 120 4.41 18.57 -12.90
CA LEU A 120 4.45 17.61 -14.01
C LEU A 120 5.26 16.39 -13.61
N ARG A 121 6.44 16.62 -13.02
CA ARG A 121 7.27 15.53 -12.50
C ARG A 121 6.56 14.80 -11.35
N TYR A 122 5.92 15.51 -10.43
CA TYR A 122 5.14 14.89 -9.35
C TYR A 122 4.06 13.95 -9.87
N ASN A 123 3.22 14.42 -10.78
CA ASN A 123 2.16 13.62 -11.35
C ASN A 123 2.69 12.43 -12.14
N TYR A 124 3.83 12.58 -12.82
CA TYR A 124 4.49 11.46 -13.48
C TYR A 124 4.85 10.34 -12.48
N TRP A 125 5.48 10.67 -11.35
CA TRP A 125 5.86 9.67 -10.35
C TRP A 125 4.65 9.04 -9.64
N LYS A 126 3.58 9.81 -9.43
CA LYS A 126 2.33 9.30 -8.87
C LYS A 126 1.69 8.20 -9.73
N THR A 127 1.90 8.22 -11.06
CA THR A 127 1.34 7.20 -11.97
C THR A 127 2.34 6.12 -12.39
N HIS A 128 3.60 6.20 -11.94
CA HIS A 128 4.67 5.26 -12.31
C HIS A 128 5.34 4.66 -11.05
N SER A 129 4.52 4.13 -10.14
CA SER A 129 5.01 3.57 -8.86
C SER A 129 5.96 2.38 -9.03
N GLU A 130 5.96 1.71 -10.19
CA GLU A 130 6.90 0.66 -10.56
C GLU A 130 8.36 1.14 -10.60
N MET A 131 8.58 2.44 -10.84
CA MET A 131 9.91 3.03 -10.88
C MET A 131 10.47 3.31 -9.47
N GLY A 132 9.66 3.10 -8.43
CA GLY A 132 10.00 3.36 -7.05
C GLY A 132 9.81 4.82 -6.64
N GLY A 133 10.45 5.17 -5.52
CA GLY A 133 10.40 6.52 -4.99
C GLY A 133 11.13 7.55 -5.86
N TRP A 134 11.02 8.81 -5.46
CA TRP A 134 11.60 9.94 -6.17
C TRP A 134 13.11 9.73 -6.42
N PRO A 135 13.59 9.75 -7.68
CA PRO A 135 15.02 9.65 -7.94
C PRO A 135 15.69 10.91 -7.40
N LEU A 136 16.69 10.74 -6.55
CA LEU A 136 17.43 11.82 -5.89
C LEU A 136 18.34 12.62 -6.84
N PHE A 137 18.22 12.44 -8.15
CA PHE A 137 19.12 13.00 -9.16
C PHE A 137 18.35 13.48 -10.39
#